data_AF-A0AB37UEH9-F1
#
_entry.id   AF-A0AB37UEH9-F1
#
_cell.length_a   1.000
_cell.length_b   1.000
_cell.length_c   1.000
_cell.angle_alpha   90.00
_cell.angle_beta   90.00
_cell.angle_gamma   90.00
#
_symmetry.space_group_name_H-M   'P 1'
#
loop_
_entity.id
_entity.type
_entity.pdbx_description
1 polymer ?
#
loop_
_entity_poly.entity_id
_entity_poly.type
_entity_poly.pdbx_seq_one_letter_code
_entity_poly.pdbx_strand_id
1 'polypeptide(L)'
;MSLVKGDIVLAPFPFTDLQQTKLRPAVVIWADSSNQDVTLCFISSQNLSNLGVGEFVIDSSDSEFAGTGLKVNSKVQSNSNCYP
;
A
#
# COMPACT_ATOMS: atom_id res chain seq x y z
N MET A 1 -18.23 -4.42 4.55
CA MET A 1 -17.67 -3.27 3.81
C MET A 1 -17.06 -3.83 2.54
N SER A 2 -17.38 -3.27 1.39
CA SER A 2 -16.71 -3.65 0.13
C SER A 2 -15.44 -2.83 0.01
N LEU A 3 -14.34 -3.47 -0.35
CA LEU A 3 -13.12 -2.77 -0.73
C LEU A 3 -13.31 -2.21 -2.13
N VAL A 4 -12.84 -0.99 -2.34
CA VAL A 4 -12.81 -0.36 -3.65
C VAL A 4 -11.42 0.12 -3.99
N LYS A 5 -11.15 0.28 -5.29
CA LYS A 5 -9.89 0.84 -5.76
C LYS A 5 -9.63 2.19 -5.08
N GLY A 6 -8.45 2.33 -4.48
CA GLY A 6 -8.03 3.52 -3.74
C GLY A 6 -8.09 3.37 -2.22
N ASP A 7 -8.79 2.36 -1.71
CA ASP A 7 -8.83 2.11 -0.27
C ASP A 7 -7.44 1.75 0.28
N ILE A 8 -7.09 2.29 1.45
CA ILE A 8 -5.88 1.94 2.17
C ILE A 8 -6.24 0.97 3.29
N VAL A 9 -5.65 -0.21 3.24
CA VAL A 9 -5.89 -1.32 4.18
C VAL A 9 -4.61 -1.75 4.86
N LEU A 10 -4.73 -2.40 6.01
CA LEU A 10 -3.61 -3.08 6.65
C LEU A 10 -3.63 -4.55 6.25
N ALA A 11 -2.58 -5.01 5.57
CA ALA A 11 -2.44 -6.39 5.15
C ALA A 11 -1.17 -7.03 5.73
N PRO A 12 -1.21 -8.33 6.06
CA PRO A 12 0.00 -9.08 6.42
C PRO A 12 0.86 -9.29 5.16
N PHE A 13 2.13 -8.87 5.21
CA PHE A 13 3.09 -9.16 4.15
C PHE A 13 3.82 -10.47 4.47
N PRO A 14 3.94 -11.43 3.54
CA PRO A 14 4.76 -12.61 3.76
C PRO A 14 6.22 -12.17 3.73
N PHE A 15 6.84 -12.02 4.90
CA PHE A 15 8.29 -11.97 4.96
C PHE A 15 8.82 -13.38 4.71
N THR A 16 9.89 -13.46 3.93
CA THR A 16 10.66 -14.69 3.72
C THR A 16 11.14 -15.30 5.04
N ASP A 17 11.20 -14.50 6.11
CA ASP A 17 11.46 -14.93 7.47
C ASP A 17 10.13 -15.05 8.23
N LEU A 18 9.61 -16.28 8.29
CA LEU A 18 8.26 -16.70 8.73
C LEU A 18 7.89 -16.36 10.19
N GLN A 19 8.63 -15.48 10.86
CA GLN A 19 8.50 -15.19 12.29
C GLN A 19 7.84 -13.85 12.63
N GLN A 20 7.72 -12.91 11.68
CA GLN A 20 7.10 -11.61 11.93
C GLN A 20 6.02 -11.28 10.91
N THR A 21 4.76 -11.36 11.32
CA THR A 21 3.62 -10.89 10.53
C THR A 21 3.36 -9.40 10.84
N LYS A 22 4.32 -8.52 10.50
CA LYS A 22 4.08 -7.08 10.68
C LYS A 22 3.05 -6.61 9.65
N LEU A 23 1.91 -6.13 10.12
CA LEU A 23 0.91 -5.48 9.26
C LEU A 23 1.54 -4.26 8.58
N ARG A 24 1.37 -4.17 7.26
CA ARG A 24 1.81 -3.03 6.48
C ARG A 24 0.61 -2.39 5.77
N PRO A 25 0.60 -1.06 5.64
CA PRO A 25 -0.39 -0.38 4.81
C PRO A 25 -0.21 -0.80 3.35
N ALA A 26 -1.32 -1.01 2.65
CA ALA A 26 -1.38 -1.30 1.23
C ALA A 26 -2.57 -0.57 0.62
N VAL A 27 -2.45 -0.19 -0.65
CA VAL A 27 -3.54 0.40 -1.42
C VAL A 27 -4.20 -0.66 -2.30
N VAL A 28 -5.52 -0.69 -2.30
CA VAL A 28 -6.32 -1.53 -3.20
C VAL A 28 -6.23 -0.95 -4.61
N ILE A 29 -5.65 -1.69 -5.55
CA ILE A 29 -5.62 -1.29 -6.96
C ILE A 29 -6.75 -1.94 -7.77
N TRP A 30 -7.27 -3.06 -7.28
CA TRP A 30 -8.43 -3.76 -7.84
C TRP A 30 -9.07 -4.66 -6.79
N ALA A 31 -10.39 -4.81 -6.84
CA ALA A 31 -11.15 -5.76 -6.04
C ALA A 31 -12.31 -6.28 -6.88
N ASP A 32 -12.64 -7.57 -6.75
CA ASP A 32 -13.85 -8.15 -7.32
C ASP A 32 -15.11 -7.70 -6.57
N SER A 33 -16.30 -7.89 -7.16
CA SER A 33 -17.57 -7.51 -6.54
C SER A 33 -17.85 -8.23 -5.22
N SER A 34 -17.20 -9.37 -4.98
CA SER A 34 -17.33 -10.18 -3.77
C SER A 34 -16.23 -9.95 -2.74
N ASN A 35 -15.19 -9.16 -3.04
CA ASN A 35 -13.95 -8.98 -2.25
C ASN A 35 -13.26 -10.31 -1.88
N GLN A 36 -13.40 -11.33 -2.73
CA GLN A 36 -12.68 -12.59 -2.60
C GLN A 36 -11.29 -12.50 -3.22
N ASP A 37 -11.16 -11.74 -4.31
CA ASP A 37 -9.89 -11.51 -5.00
C ASP A 37 -9.60 -10.01 -4.99
N VAL A 38 -8.47 -9.62 -4.39
CA VAL A 38 -8.15 -8.21 -4.18
C VAL A 38 -6.68 -7.98 -4.47
N THR A 39 -6.41 -7.22 -5.52
CA THR A 39 -5.03 -6.83 -5.81
C THR A 39 -4.64 -5.61 -4.99
N LEU A 40 -3.62 -5.79 -4.15
CA LEU A 40 -3.08 -4.79 -3.24
C LEU A 40 -1.66 -4.41 -3.65
N CYS A 41 -1.29 -3.14 -3.58
CA CYS A 41 0.10 -2.69 -3.67
C CYS A 41 0.57 -2.14 -2.33
N PHE A 42 1.71 -2.62 -1.83
CA PHE A 42 2.20 -2.21 -0.52
C PHE A 42 2.77 -0.78 -0.51
N ILE A 43 2.57 -0.12 0.63
CA ILE A 43 3.08 1.21 0.93
C ILE A 43 4.30 1.08 1.86
N SER A 44 5.38 1.79 1.53
CA SER A 44 6.62 1.79 2.31
C SER A 44 7.04 3.21 2.66
N SER A 45 7.47 3.45 3.90
CA SER A 45 8.07 4.71 4.34
C SER A 45 9.59 4.77 4.15
N GLN A 46 10.18 3.75 3.53
CA GLN A 46 11.62 3.63 3.33
C GLN A 46 12.01 4.01 1.91
N ASN A 47 13.22 4.57 1.73
CA ASN A 47 13.82 4.90 0.42
C ASN A 47 12.93 5.80 -0.46
N LEU A 48 12.42 6.89 0.12
CA LEU A 48 11.56 7.86 -0.57
C LEU A 48 12.29 8.71 -1.62
N SER A 49 13.62 8.78 -1.55
CA SER A 49 14.47 9.57 -2.45
C SER A 49 14.84 8.87 -3.76
N ASN A 50 14.65 7.55 -3.83
CA ASN A 50 14.97 6.75 -5.02
C ASN A 50 13.68 6.08 -5.51
N LEU A 51 13.03 6.73 -6.48
CA LEU A 51 11.80 6.27 -7.10
C LEU A 51 12.10 5.54 -8.40
N GLY A 52 11.68 4.28 -8.46
CA GLY A 52 11.68 3.52 -9.70
C GLY A 52 10.52 3.89 -10.62
N VAL A 53 10.51 3.31 -11.82
CA VAL A 53 9.37 3.43 -12.76
C VAL A 53 8.13 2.80 -12.11
N GLY A 54 7.04 3.55 -12.04
CA GLY A 54 5.79 3.11 -11.40
C GLY A 54 5.77 3.25 -9.87
N GLU A 55 6.76 3.91 -9.27
CA GLU A 55 6.71 4.32 -7.87
C GLU A 55 6.30 5.79 -7.75
N PHE A 56 5.50 6.12 -6.74
CA PHE A 56 5.13 7.50 -6.43
C PHE A 56 5.11 7.74 -4.92
N VAL A 57 5.38 8.99 -4.52
CA VAL A 57 5.43 9.41 -3.12
C VAL A 57 4.07 9.97 -2.71
N ILE A 58 3.66 9.58 -1.51
CA ILE A 58 2.56 10.17 -0.74
C ILE A 58 3.23 11.09 0.29
N ASP A 59 3.16 12.40 0.04
CA ASP A 59 3.80 13.41 0.88
C ASP A 59 2.85 13.86 2.00
N SER A 60 3.36 13.96 3.24
CA SER A 60 2.58 14.43 4.38
C SER A 60 2.23 15.92 4.35
N SER A 61 2.86 16.69 3.46
CA SER A 61 2.51 18.09 3.22
C SER A 61 1.26 18.26 2.35
N ASP A 62 0.78 17.21 1.69
CA ASP A 62 -0.46 17.27 0.91
C ASP A 62 -1.68 17.42 1.83
N SER A 63 -2.60 18.33 1.46
CA SER A 63 -3.87 18.53 2.15
C SER A 63 -4.73 17.26 2.25
N GLU A 64 -4.59 16.35 1.28
CA GLU A 64 -5.34 15.08 1.26
C GLU A 64 -4.67 13.98 2.10
N PHE A 65 -3.43 14.18 2.55
CA PHE A 65 -2.66 13.18 3.27
C PHE A 65 -3.35 12.70 4.55
N ALA A 66 -4.00 13.60 5.27
CA ALA A 66 -4.72 13.27 6.51
C ALA A 66 -5.83 12.23 6.28
N GLY A 67 -6.41 12.18 5.07
CA GLY A 67 -7.43 11.21 4.69
C GLY A 67 -6.87 9.80 4.45
N THR A 68 -5.55 9.64 4.28
CA THR A 68 -4.91 8.35 3.98
C THR A 68 -4.74 7.46 5.22
N GLY A 69 -4.77 8.04 6.42
CA GLY A 69 -4.45 7.34 7.67
C GLY A 69 -2.96 6.99 7.84
N LEU A 70 -2.09 7.37 6.90
CA LEU A 70 -0.64 7.22 7.02
C LEU A 70 -0.07 8.25 8.01
N LYS A 71 1.00 7.89 8.71
CA LYS A 71 1.61 8.73 9.74
C LYS A 71 2.81 9.53 9.24
N VAL A 72 3.43 9.10 8.14
CA VAL A 72 4.70 9.62 7.64
C VAL A 72 4.71 9.57 6.12
N ASN A 73 5.57 10.39 5.49
CA ASN A 73 5.82 10.31 4.06
C ASN A 73 6.09 8.86 3.66
N SER A 74 5.42 8.43 2.61
CA SER A 74 5.42 7.04 2.17
C SER A 74 5.49 6.98 0.66
N LYS A 75 5.80 5.81 0.09
CA LYS A 75 5.74 5.57 -1.35
C LYS A 75 4.96 4.32 -1.66
N VAL A 76 4.26 4.33 -2.78
CA VAL A 76 3.58 3.15 -3.35
C VAL A 76 4.51 2.54 -4.38
N GLN A 77 4.68 1.21 -4.32
CA GLN A 77 5.54 0.46 -5.24
C GLN A 77 4.69 -0.38 -6.20
N SER A 78 4.19 0.25 -7.27
CA SER A 78 3.22 -0.39 -8.17
C SER A 78 3.83 -1.45 -9.11
N ASN A 79 5.16 -1.53 -9.19
CA ASN A 79 5.87 -2.34 -10.18
C ASN A 79 6.29 -3.74 -9.69
N SER A 80 6.55 -3.90 -8.39
CA SER A 80 7.17 -5.13 -7.84
C SER A 80 6.52 -5.61 -6.55
N ASN A 81 5.56 -4.87 -6.00
CA ASN A 81 4.98 -5.12 -4.68
C ASN A 81 3.45 -5.12 -4.71
N CYS A 82 2.89 -5.51 -5.85
CA CYS A 82 1.45 -5.73 -6.01
C CYS A 82 1.14 -7.22 -6.07
N TYR A 83 0.22 -7.66 -5.21
CA TYR A 83 -0.15 -9.07 -5.06
C TYR A 83 -1.68 -9.20 -5.13
N PRO A 84 -2.21 -10.24 -5.81
CA PRO A 84 -3.63 -10.55 -5.83
C PRO A 84 -4.15 -11.08 -4.49
#